data_AF-A0A6M3KF54-F1
#
_entry.id   AF-A0A6M3KF54-F1
#
_cell.length_a   1.000
_cell.length_b   1.000
_cell.length_c   1.000
_cell.angle_alpha   90.00
_cell.angle_beta   90.00
_cell.angle_gamma   90.00
#
_symmetry.space_group_name_H-M   'P 1'
#
loop_
_entity.id
_entity.type
_entity.pdbx_description
1 polymer ?
#
loop_
_entity_poly.entity_id
_entity_poly.type
_entity_poly.pdbx_seq_one_letter_code
_entity_poly.pdbx_strand_id
1 'polypeptide(L)'
;MITDKKLNSIRNPESSLHGAVIDKLLDEDKEYRENWLRDLLQHGCVSGLVGGLIYYNETTAFYNIHKDEIWEMAVEQAEDLGHKNALEMIGSFQGVETVSDCTTFENLMAWYGFEEMARKIANELKLEI
;
A
#
# COMPACT_ATOMS: atom_id res chain seq x y z
N MET A 1 14.67 8.85 12.02
CA MET A 1 15.08 7.44 11.88
C MET A 1 14.01 6.50 12.41
N ILE A 2 13.58 5.56 11.58
CA ILE A 2 12.52 4.59 11.87
C ILE A 2 13.15 3.31 12.45
N THR A 3 12.96 3.07 13.74
CA THR A 3 13.57 1.90 14.43
C THR A 3 12.65 0.69 14.45
N ASP A 4 13.21 -0.52 14.59
CA ASP A 4 12.40 -1.76 14.72
C ASP A 4 11.46 -1.68 15.92
N LYS A 5 11.94 -1.09 17.04
CA LYS A 5 11.11 -0.89 18.23
C LYS A 5 9.89 -0.01 17.91
N LYS A 6 10.05 1.04 17.10
CA LYS A 6 8.96 1.93 16.71
C LYS A 6 7.96 1.20 15.79
N LEU A 7 8.46 0.49 14.77
CA LEU A 7 7.62 -0.30 13.85
C LEU A 7 6.85 -1.40 14.59
N ASN A 8 7.51 -2.15 15.47
CA ASN A 8 6.85 -3.19 16.26
C ASN A 8 5.84 -2.62 17.27
N SER A 9 6.01 -1.37 17.73
CA SER A 9 5.05 -0.74 18.64
C SER A 9 3.75 -0.28 17.98
N ILE A 10 3.77 -0.03 16.67
CA ILE A 10 2.59 0.39 15.90
C ILE A 10 1.94 -0.77 15.13
N ARG A 11 2.61 -1.92 15.04
CA ARG A 11 2.08 -3.10 14.35
C ARG A 11 0.69 -3.47 14.89
N ASN A 12 -0.31 -3.41 14.02
CA ASN A 12 -1.63 -3.95 14.28
C ASN A 12 -1.63 -5.48 14.03
N PRO A 13 -1.81 -6.33 15.05
CA PRO A 13 -1.79 -7.79 14.86
C PRO A 13 -3.03 -8.34 14.14
N GLU A 14 -4.12 -7.58 14.10
CA GLU A 14 -5.37 -8.00 13.44
C GLU A 14 -5.40 -7.64 11.96
N SER A 15 -4.45 -6.82 11.49
CA SER A 15 -4.35 -6.38 10.10
C SER A 15 -3.16 -7.06 9.42
N SER A 16 -3.48 -7.97 8.50
CA SER A 16 -2.46 -8.68 7.72
C SER A 16 -1.79 -7.75 6.73
N LEU A 17 -2.53 -6.79 6.16
CA LEU A 17 -2.00 -5.77 5.25
C LEU A 17 -1.02 -4.83 5.97
N HIS A 18 -1.39 -4.32 7.14
CA HIS A 18 -0.50 -3.51 7.97
C HIS A 18 0.76 -4.29 8.35
N GLY A 19 0.60 -5.56 8.74
CA GLY A 19 1.71 -6.47 9.01
C GLY A 19 2.69 -6.57 7.84
N ALA A 20 2.18 -6.79 6.63
CA ALA A 20 3.00 -6.95 5.43
C ALA A 20 3.82 -5.69 5.09
N VAL A 21 3.24 -4.49 5.25
CA VAL A 21 3.99 -3.24 5.03
C VAL A 21 5.03 -3.01 6.12
N ILE A 22 4.71 -3.32 7.38
CA ILE A 22 5.70 -3.26 8.48
C ILE A 22 6.85 -4.24 8.25
N ASP A 23 6.58 -5.46 7.80
CA ASP A 23 7.62 -6.44 7.46
C ASP A 23 8.51 -5.92 6.33
N LYS A 24 7.92 -5.33 5.28
CA LYS A 24 8.70 -4.72 4.21
C LYS A 24 9.63 -3.61 4.72
N LEU A 25 9.15 -2.76 5.62
CA LEU A 25 9.98 -1.72 6.24
C LEU A 25 11.07 -2.31 7.15
N LEU A 26 10.80 -3.42 7.84
CA LEU A 26 11.78 -4.09 8.70
C LEU A 26 12.93 -4.69 7.88
N ASP A 27 12.64 -5.18 6.67
CA ASP A 27 13.64 -5.71 5.72
C ASP A 27 14.58 -4.62 5.17
N GLU A 28 14.11 -3.37 5.10
CA GLU A 28 14.95 -2.23 4.70
C GLU A 28 15.91 -1.81 5.82
N ASP A 29 17.08 -1.31 5.41
CA ASP A 29 18.06 -0.75 6.33
C ASP A 29 17.47 0.46 7.08
N LYS A 30 17.63 0.49 8.40
CA LYS A 30 17.09 1.51 9.33
C LYS A 30 17.44 2.93 8.91
N GLU A 31 18.62 3.13 8.33
CA GLU A 31 19.08 4.44 7.87
C GLU A 31 18.32 4.91 6.62
N TYR A 32 17.77 3.98 5.82
CA TYR A 32 17.13 4.26 4.55
C TYR A 32 15.60 4.19 4.58
N ARG A 33 14.98 3.57 5.61
CA ARG A 33 13.50 3.41 5.70
C ARG A 33 12.69 4.68 5.46
N GLU A 34 13.16 5.82 5.95
CA GLU A 34 12.45 7.08 5.74
C GLU A 34 12.49 7.50 4.27
N ASN A 35 13.67 7.48 3.65
CA ASN A 35 13.84 7.77 2.22
C ASN A 35 13.07 6.77 1.36
N TRP A 36 13.11 5.48 1.72
CA TRP A 36 12.35 4.44 1.05
C TRP A 36 10.84 4.73 1.08
N LEU A 37 10.29 5.14 2.23
CA LEU A 37 8.90 5.59 2.30
C LEU A 37 8.63 6.83 1.46
N ARG A 38 9.54 7.81 1.43
CA ARG A 38 9.40 9.00 0.57
C ARG A 38 9.31 8.60 -0.90
N ASP A 39 10.25 7.76 -1.34
CA ASP A 39 10.32 7.31 -2.73
C ASP A 39 9.09 6.49 -3.11
N LEU A 40 8.61 5.62 -2.22
CA LEU A 40 7.36 4.87 -2.43
C LEU A 40 6.16 5.81 -2.58
N LEU A 41 6.00 6.79 -1.68
CA LEU A 41 4.84 7.68 -1.70
C LEU A 41 4.89 8.71 -2.84
N GLN A 42 6.08 8.97 -3.38
CA GLN A 42 6.30 9.87 -4.51
C GLN A 42 6.15 9.16 -5.86
N HIS A 43 6.60 7.91 -5.97
CA HIS A 43 6.71 7.21 -7.26
C HIS A 43 5.80 5.98 -7.39
N GLY A 44 5.23 5.49 -6.29
CA GLY A 44 4.39 4.30 -6.23
C GLY A 44 5.15 2.99 -6.44
N CYS A 45 4.45 1.88 -6.26
CA CYS A 45 4.93 0.52 -6.52
C CYS A 45 5.33 0.32 -7.98
N VAL A 46 4.71 1.06 -8.91
CA VAL A 46 5.01 1.04 -10.35
C VAL A 46 6.48 1.36 -10.66
N SER A 47 7.18 2.06 -9.75
CA SER A 47 8.62 2.32 -9.86
C SER A 47 9.50 1.06 -9.77
N GLY A 48 8.96 -0.06 -9.31
CA GLY A 48 9.70 -1.29 -9.04
C GLY A 48 10.46 -1.27 -7.69
N LEU A 49 10.27 -0.22 -6.87
CA LEU A 49 10.90 -0.11 -5.54
C LEU A 49 10.51 -1.25 -4.60
N VAL A 50 9.24 -1.68 -4.67
CA VAL A 50 8.71 -2.73 -3.78
C VAL A 50 8.89 -4.10 -4.42
N GLY A 51 10.05 -4.73 -4.18
CA GLY A 51 10.26 -6.13 -4.55
C GLY A 51 9.17 -7.02 -3.95
N GLY A 52 8.60 -7.93 -4.75
CA GLY A 52 7.41 -8.71 -4.40
C GLY A 52 6.07 -8.08 -4.82
N LEU A 53 6.09 -6.89 -5.43
CA LEU A 53 4.93 -6.25 -6.05
C LEU A 53 5.26 -5.75 -7.46
N ILE A 54 6.09 -6.48 -8.21
CA ILE A 54 6.53 -6.11 -9.55
C ILE A 54 5.85 -6.97 -10.61
N TYR A 55 5.80 -8.28 -10.39
CA TYR A 55 5.22 -9.21 -11.35
C TYR A 55 3.78 -9.56 -11.01
N TYR A 56 2.95 -9.78 -12.03
CA TYR A 56 1.53 -10.06 -11.83
C TYR A 56 1.25 -11.25 -10.92
N ASN A 57 2.06 -12.30 -10.96
CA ASN A 57 1.91 -13.45 -10.07
C ASN A 57 2.16 -13.08 -8.59
N GLU A 58 2.99 -12.09 -8.31
CA GLU A 58 3.26 -11.60 -6.96
C GLU A 58 2.15 -10.64 -6.50
N THR A 59 1.75 -9.68 -7.36
CA THR A 59 0.73 -8.68 -7.01
C THR A 59 -0.65 -9.30 -6.83
N THR A 60 -1.03 -10.26 -7.69
CA THR A 60 -2.27 -11.03 -7.52
C THR A 60 -2.24 -11.89 -6.26
N ALA A 61 -1.10 -12.52 -5.92
CA ALA A 61 -0.97 -13.29 -4.68
C ALA A 61 -1.13 -12.38 -3.45
N PHE A 62 -0.48 -11.22 -3.45
CA PHE A 62 -0.61 -10.23 -2.40
C PHE A 62 -2.06 -9.74 -2.25
N TYR A 63 -2.69 -9.34 -3.36
CA TYR A 63 -4.08 -8.92 -3.35
C TYR A 63 -5.00 -10.01 -2.80
N ASN A 64 -4.85 -11.26 -3.24
CA ASN A 64 -5.74 -12.34 -2.79
C ASN A 64 -5.66 -12.61 -1.28
N ILE A 65 -4.51 -12.35 -0.64
CA ILE A 65 -4.34 -12.46 0.81
C ILE A 65 -5.01 -11.29 1.52
N HIS A 66 -4.91 -10.07 0.98
CA HIS A 66 -5.25 -8.83 1.69
C HIS A 66 -6.52 -8.11 1.19
N LYS A 67 -7.20 -8.65 0.16
CA LYS A 67 -8.28 -7.96 -0.57
C LYS A 67 -9.39 -7.38 0.31
N ASP A 68 -9.77 -8.07 1.39
CA ASP A 68 -10.87 -7.61 2.24
C ASP A 68 -10.48 -6.30 2.94
N GLU A 69 -9.27 -6.22 3.49
CA GLU A 69 -8.72 -4.99 4.10
C GLU A 69 -8.49 -3.89 3.05
N ILE A 70 -8.03 -4.26 1.85
CA ILE A 70 -7.83 -3.32 0.74
C ILE A 70 -9.17 -2.69 0.32
N TRP A 71 -10.23 -3.49 0.22
CA TRP A 71 -11.57 -3.00 -0.13
C TRP A 71 -12.19 -2.15 0.97
N GLU A 72 -12.06 -2.55 2.23
CA GLU A 72 -12.50 -1.73 3.37
C GLU A 72 -11.83 -0.36 3.32
N MET A 73 -10.51 -0.32 3.15
CA MET A 73 -9.76 0.93 3.02
C MET A 73 -10.18 1.76 1.80
N ALA A 74 -10.47 1.13 0.66
CA ALA A 74 -10.96 1.83 -0.53
C ALA A 74 -12.36 2.42 -0.35
N VAL A 75 -13.24 1.73 0.38
CA VAL A 75 -14.59 2.22 0.69
C VAL A 75 -14.51 3.41 1.64
N GLU A 76 -13.75 3.29 2.73
CA GLU A 76 -13.53 4.38 3.69
C GLU A 76 -12.95 5.63 2.99
N GLN A 77 -11.90 5.45 2.20
CA GLN A 77 -11.26 6.57 1.51
C GLN A 77 -12.19 7.22 0.48
N ALA A 78 -13.01 6.43 -0.23
CA ALA A 78 -13.97 6.97 -1.18
C ALA A 78 -15.04 7.81 -0.46
N GLU A 79 -15.53 7.36 0.70
CA GLU A 79 -16.47 8.13 1.52
C GLU A 79 -15.84 9.44 2.02
N ASP A 80 -14.61 9.39 2.53
CA ASP A 80 -13.88 10.56 3.03
C ASP A 80 -13.63 11.62 1.95
N LEU A 81 -13.38 11.18 0.72
CA LEU A 81 -13.17 12.05 -0.45
C LEU A 81 -14.48 12.50 -1.12
N GLY A 82 -15.64 11.99 -0.68
CA GLY A 82 -16.95 12.35 -1.23
C GLY A 82 -17.29 11.70 -2.56
N HIS A 83 -16.64 10.58 -2.90
CA HIS A 83 -17.04 9.74 -4.02
C HIS A 83 -18.31 8.94 -3.68
N LYS A 84 -19.08 8.58 -4.70
CA LYS A 84 -20.29 7.77 -4.62
C LYS A 84 -20.04 6.38 -4.05
N ASN A 85 -18.90 5.79 -4.41
CA ASN A 85 -18.41 4.49 -3.92
C ASN A 85 -16.94 4.30 -4.32
N ALA A 86 -16.33 3.22 -3.80
CA ALA A 86 -14.95 2.84 -4.10
C ALA A 86 -14.64 2.73 -5.60
N LEU A 87 -15.58 2.24 -6.44
CA LEU A 87 -15.34 2.09 -7.87
C LEU A 87 -15.21 3.44 -8.59
N GLU A 88 -15.95 4.46 -8.17
CA GLU A 88 -15.79 5.81 -8.73
C GLU A 88 -14.41 6.38 -8.39
N MET A 89 -13.95 6.20 -7.15
CA MET A 89 -12.61 6.61 -6.71
C MET A 89 -11.52 5.86 -7.49
N ILE A 90 -11.60 4.52 -7.56
CA ILE A 90 -10.64 3.68 -8.29
C ILE A 90 -10.59 4.07 -9.77
N GLY A 91 -11.72 4.49 -10.35
CA GLY A 91 -11.80 5.02 -11.71
C GLY A 91 -10.93 6.26 -11.98
N SER A 92 -10.41 6.92 -10.95
CA SER A 92 -9.51 8.07 -11.04
C SER A 92 -8.03 7.74 -10.80
N PHE A 93 -7.70 6.49 -10.46
CA PHE A 93 -6.33 6.09 -10.17
C PHE A 93 -5.44 6.17 -11.39
N GLN A 94 -4.19 6.56 -11.18
CA GLN A 94 -3.16 6.42 -12.19
C GLN A 94 -2.94 4.94 -12.51
N GLY A 95 -2.92 4.58 -13.80
CA GLY A 95 -2.78 3.20 -14.26
C GLY A 95 -4.11 2.47 -14.45
N VAL A 96 -5.25 3.08 -14.12
CA VAL A 96 -6.59 2.49 -14.36
C VAL A 96 -6.83 2.18 -15.84
N GLU A 97 -6.22 2.94 -16.75
CA GLU A 97 -6.27 2.71 -18.19
C GLU A 97 -5.61 1.40 -18.64
N THR A 98 -4.78 0.80 -17.79
CA THR A 98 -4.12 -0.50 -18.05
C THR A 98 -4.99 -1.68 -17.62
N VAL A 99 -6.06 -1.44 -16.87
CA VAL A 99 -6.99 -2.47 -16.41
C VAL A 99 -7.82 -2.98 -17.59
N SER A 100 -7.62 -4.25 -17.93
CA SER A 100 -8.31 -4.92 -19.04
C SER A 100 -8.87 -6.29 -18.67
N ASP A 101 -8.49 -6.82 -17.51
CA ASP A 101 -8.92 -8.11 -16.98
C ASP A 101 -8.78 -8.14 -15.44
N CYS A 102 -9.14 -9.26 -14.82
CA CYS A 102 -9.02 -9.43 -13.37
C CYS A 102 -7.56 -9.30 -12.90
N THR A 103 -6.59 -9.85 -13.63
CA THR A 103 -5.18 -9.81 -13.25
C THR A 103 -4.65 -8.39 -13.14
N THR A 104 -4.94 -7.56 -14.14
CA THR A 104 -4.52 -6.15 -14.18
C THR A 104 -5.28 -5.30 -13.15
N PHE A 105 -6.55 -5.62 -12.87
CA PHE A 105 -7.30 -5.01 -11.77
C PHE A 105 -6.72 -5.36 -10.39
N GLU A 106 -6.45 -6.64 -10.13
CA GLU A 106 -5.85 -7.12 -8.89
C GLU A 106 -4.47 -6.50 -8.66
N ASN A 107 -3.68 -6.32 -9.73
CA ASN A 107 -2.41 -5.60 -9.68
C ASN A 107 -2.58 -4.15 -9.23
N LEU A 108 -3.51 -3.40 -9.85
CA LEU A 108 -3.80 -2.02 -9.47
C LEU A 108 -4.21 -1.92 -7.99
N MET A 109 -5.07 -2.82 -7.55
CA MET A 109 -5.54 -2.86 -6.16
C MET A 109 -4.45 -3.26 -5.17
N ALA A 110 -3.53 -4.16 -5.55
CA ALA A 110 -2.38 -4.52 -4.73
C ALA A 110 -1.47 -3.32 -4.49
N TRP A 111 -1.15 -2.57 -5.55
CA TRP A 111 -0.35 -1.34 -5.45
C TRP A 111 -1.04 -0.29 -4.58
N TYR A 112 -2.30 0.02 -4.87
CA TYR A 112 -3.10 0.93 -4.03
C TYR A 112 -3.08 0.51 -2.56
N GLY A 113 -3.39 -0.75 -2.27
CA GLY A 113 -3.45 -1.26 -0.91
C GLY A 113 -2.14 -1.14 -0.16
N PHE A 114 -1.02 -1.42 -0.83
CA PHE A 114 0.31 -1.30 -0.23
C PHE A 114 0.70 0.17 0.00
N GLU A 115 0.52 1.02 -1.01
CA GLU A 115 0.89 2.44 -0.98
C GLU A 115 0.09 3.23 0.06
N GLU A 116 -1.23 3.01 0.12
CA GLU A 116 -2.09 3.72 1.07
C GLU A 116 -1.87 3.24 2.50
N MET A 117 -1.63 1.94 2.72
CA MET A 117 -1.23 1.45 4.04
C MET A 117 0.14 2.02 4.46
N ALA A 118 1.10 2.12 3.54
CA ALA A 118 2.38 2.78 3.81
C ALA A 118 2.19 4.26 4.17
N ARG A 119 1.24 4.96 3.52
CA ARG A 119 0.87 6.34 3.86
C ARG A 119 0.26 6.45 5.26
N LYS A 120 -0.65 5.55 5.63
CA LYS A 120 -1.21 5.48 6.99
C LYS A 120 -0.11 5.27 8.03
N ILE A 121 0.79 4.31 7.81
CA ILE A 121 1.95 4.06 8.68
C ILE A 121 2.87 5.29 8.79
N ALA A 122 3.16 5.95 7.67
CA ALA A 122 3.94 7.19 7.66
C ALA A 122 3.31 8.28 8.55
N ASN A 123 1.99 8.45 8.48
CA ASN A 123 1.24 9.38 9.31
C ASN A 123 1.29 9.01 10.80
N GLU A 124 1.13 7.73 11.15
CA GLU A 124 1.27 7.23 12.53
C GLU A 124 2.68 7.46 13.09
N LEU A 125 3.69 7.31 12.23
CA LEU A 125 5.08 7.61 12.55
C LEU A 125 5.37 9.11 12.65
N LYS A 126 4.42 9.97 12.25
CA LYS A 126 4.51 11.44 12.21
C LYS A 126 5.67 11.93 11.34
N LEU A 127 5.82 11.33 10.16
CA LEU A 127 6.82 11.74 9.19
C LEU A 127 6.30 12.92 8.37
N GLU A 128 7.16 13.90 8.11
CA GLU A 128 6.88 15.00 7.18
C GLU A 128 7.27 14.56 5.77
N ILE A 129 6.33 13.92 5.06
CA ILE A 129 6.51 13.36 3.72
C ILE A 129 5.53 13.96 2.72
#